data_AF-A0A7S4N866-F1
#
_entry.id   AF-A0A7S4N866-F1
#
_cell.length_a   1.000
_cell.length_b   1.000
_cell.length_c   1.000
_cell.angle_alpha   90.00
_cell.angle_beta   90.00
_cell.angle_gamma   90.00
#
_symmetry.space_group_name_H-M   'P 1'
#
loop_
_entity.id
_entity.type
_entity.pdbx_description
1 polymer ?
#
loop_
_entity_poly.entity_id
_entity_poly.type
_entity_poly.pdbx_seq_one_letter_code
_entity_poly.pdbx_strand_id
1 'polypeptide(L)'
;YNVLSRQIVDASERDNTPFMADDYALYGDYGFGHFLMCFDSWEGFTPACKEARCHMDPGAFGFIPIIDRKHGYYVQVVAAEIGTTGSYPLSGIPEYLALAIKPHVDAIMA
;
A
#
# COMPACT_ATOMS: atom_id res chain seq x y z
N TYR A 1 -12.86 -16.35 -6.74
CA TYR A 1 -12.47 -16.51 -5.32
C TYR A 1 -12.32 -17.99 -5.06
N ASN A 2 -11.08 -18.48 -5.02
CA ASN A 2 -10.80 -19.92 -5.12
C ASN A 2 -10.31 -20.54 -3.80
N VAL A 3 -9.83 -19.70 -2.87
CA VAL A 3 -9.26 -20.14 -1.57
C VAL A 3 -10.06 -19.57 -0.40
N LEU A 4 -10.30 -18.25 -0.41
CA LEU A 4 -11.16 -17.57 0.58
C LEU A 4 -12.46 -17.12 -0.08
N SER A 5 -13.54 -17.06 0.70
CA SER A 5 -14.81 -16.53 0.21
C SER A 5 -14.68 -15.05 -0.12
N ARG A 6 -15.50 -14.56 -1.06
CA ARG A 6 -15.60 -13.13 -1.37
C ARG A 6 -15.83 -12.29 -0.13
N GLN A 7 -16.72 -12.75 0.75
CA GLN A 7 -17.07 -12.04 1.98
C GLN A 7 -15.87 -11.85 2.91
N ILE A 8 -14.98 -12.85 3.02
CA ILE A 8 -13.78 -12.76 3.87
C ILE A 8 -12.80 -11.74 3.27
N VAL A 9 -12.54 -11.82 1.96
CA VAL A 9 -11.60 -10.91 1.29
C VAL A 9 -12.14 -9.46 1.34
N ASP A 10 -13.41 -9.26 0.99
CA ASP A 10 -14.04 -7.95 1.03
C ASP A 10 -14.14 -7.40 2.47
N ALA A 11 -14.09 -8.25 3.50
CA ALA A 11 -13.99 -7.84 4.89
C ALA A 11 -12.56 -7.47 5.30
N SER A 12 -11.54 -8.20 4.82
CA SER A 12 -10.13 -7.88 5.11
C SER A 12 -9.70 -6.55 4.50
N GLU A 13 -10.33 -6.11 3.42
CA GLU A 13 -10.00 -4.88 2.71
C GLU A 13 -10.77 -3.64 3.21
N ARG A 14 -11.54 -3.79 4.29
CA ARG A 14 -12.17 -2.64 4.93
C ARG A 14 -11.11 -1.83 5.65
N ASP A 15 -11.20 -0.52 5.50
CA ASP A 15 -10.46 0.41 6.35
C ASP A 15 -10.83 0.17 7.82
N ASN A 16 -9.80 -0.15 8.61
CA ASN A 16 -9.84 -0.36 10.05
C ASN A 16 -8.89 0.61 10.77
N THR A 17 -8.63 1.78 10.17
CA THR A 17 -7.87 2.90 10.74
C THR A 17 -8.75 4.09 11.18
N PRO A 18 -9.90 3.89 11.86
CA PRO A 18 -10.76 5.01 12.28
C PRO A 18 -10.12 5.92 13.37
N PHE A 19 -8.93 5.57 13.87
CA PHE A 19 -8.23 6.27 14.94
C PHE A 19 -7.20 7.29 14.44
N MET A 20 -6.92 7.34 13.14
CA MET A 20 -5.94 8.27 12.52
C MET A 20 -6.62 9.29 11.59
N ALA A 21 -7.92 9.54 11.73
CA ALA A 21 -8.67 10.44 10.85
C ALA A 21 -8.16 11.91 10.88
N ASP A 22 -7.50 12.31 11.96
CA ASP A 22 -6.98 13.67 12.15
C ASP A 22 -5.48 13.80 11.77
N ASP A 23 -4.80 12.70 11.44
CA ASP A 23 -3.35 12.67 11.19
C ASP A 23 -3.01 12.24 9.76
N TYR A 24 -1.89 12.76 9.25
CA TYR A 24 -1.37 12.42 7.94
C TYR A 24 -0.93 10.95 7.86
N ALA A 25 -1.62 10.15 7.04
CA ALA A 25 -1.21 8.80 6.70
C ALA A 25 -0.40 8.80 5.40
N LEU A 26 0.94 8.78 5.51
CA LEU A 26 1.91 8.83 4.41
C LEU A 26 1.67 7.77 3.31
N TYR A 27 0.95 6.68 3.64
CA TYR A 27 0.83 5.47 2.82
C TYR A 27 -0.63 5.06 2.51
N GLY A 28 -1.59 5.78 3.08
CA GLY A 28 -3.00 5.37 3.15
C GLY A 28 -3.36 4.63 4.43
N ASP A 29 -4.53 3.99 4.39
CA ASP A 29 -5.18 3.39 5.55
C ASP A 29 -4.74 1.93 5.77
N TYR A 30 -5.24 1.30 6.84
CA TYR A 30 -4.90 -0.08 7.16
C TYR A 30 -6.14 -0.97 7.17
N GLY A 31 -6.05 -2.09 6.44
CA GLY A 31 -7.02 -3.17 6.47
C GLY A 31 -6.65 -4.26 7.48
N PHE A 32 -7.12 -5.48 7.24
CA PHE A 32 -6.67 -6.64 7.99
C PHE A 32 -5.31 -7.13 7.45
N GLY A 33 -4.22 -6.65 8.05
CA GLY A 33 -2.87 -7.11 7.80
C GLY A 33 -2.25 -6.62 6.48
N HIS A 34 -2.70 -5.48 5.95
CA HIS A 34 -2.13 -4.83 4.78
C HIS A 34 -2.55 -3.36 4.72
N PHE A 35 -1.75 -2.52 4.07
CA PHE A 35 -2.11 -1.13 3.80
C PHE A 35 -3.07 -1.05 2.60
N LEU A 36 -4.07 -0.20 2.73
CA LEU A 36 -4.92 0.28 1.66
C LEU A 36 -4.22 1.49 1.04
N MET A 37 -3.62 1.27 -0.11
CA MET A 37 -2.70 2.21 -0.72
C MET A 37 -3.45 3.44 -1.24
N CYS A 38 -2.98 4.62 -0.88
CA CYS A 38 -3.52 5.89 -1.34
C CYS A 38 -2.37 6.79 -1.77
N PHE A 39 -2.37 7.22 -3.03
CA PHE A 39 -1.30 8.06 -3.57
C PHE A 39 -1.51 9.52 -3.16
N ASP A 40 -0.50 10.09 -2.50
CA ASP A 40 -0.30 11.54 -2.30
C ASP A 40 -1.58 12.33 -1.99
N SER A 41 -2.38 11.83 -1.06
CA SER A 41 -3.58 12.52 -0.63
C SER A 41 -3.27 13.36 0.60
N TRP A 42 -3.04 14.66 0.39
CA TRP A 42 -3.09 15.65 1.46
C TRP A 42 -4.45 15.71 2.15
N GLU A 43 -5.48 15.11 1.54
CA GLU A 43 -6.85 14.97 2.06
C GLU A 43 -7.06 13.67 2.87
N GLY A 44 -6.02 12.87 3.10
CA GLY A 44 -6.13 11.56 3.77
C GLY A 44 -6.73 10.48 2.87
N PHE A 45 -7.25 9.38 3.42
CA PHE A 45 -7.77 8.29 2.60
C PHE A 45 -9.11 8.63 1.92
N THR A 46 -9.07 8.91 0.63
CA THR A 46 -10.24 9.37 -0.13
C THR A 46 -11.09 8.21 -0.67
N PRO A 47 -12.34 8.48 -1.09
CA PRO A 47 -13.14 7.51 -1.83
C PRO A 47 -12.45 6.97 -3.10
N ALA A 48 -11.61 7.78 -3.76
CA ALA A 48 -10.83 7.36 -4.92
C ALA A 48 -9.79 6.29 -4.55
N CYS A 49 -9.16 6.41 -3.37
CA CYS A 49 -8.23 5.41 -2.86
C CYS A 49 -8.92 4.08 -2.57
N LYS A 50 -10.12 4.13 -1.98
CA LYS A 50 -10.96 2.94 -1.80
C LYS A 50 -11.35 2.29 -3.13
N GLU A 51 -11.67 3.10 -4.14
CA GLU A 51 -12.02 2.61 -5.48
C GLU A 51 -10.83 2.03 -6.24
N ALA A 52 -9.62 2.55 -5.99
CA ALA A 52 -8.40 2.07 -6.61
C ALA A 52 -8.11 0.59 -6.27
N ARG A 53 -8.57 0.11 -5.10
CA ARG A 53 -8.38 -1.28 -4.63
C ARG A 53 -6.93 -1.74 -4.79
N CYS A 54 -6.03 -0.87 -4.36
CA CYS A 54 -4.61 -1.13 -4.34
C CYS A 54 -4.16 -1.37 -2.91
N HIS A 55 -3.36 -2.41 -2.73
CA HIS A 55 -2.93 -2.89 -1.43
C HIS A 55 -1.41 -2.99 -1.44
N MET A 56 -0.76 -2.65 -0.33
CA MET A 56 0.67 -2.87 -0.16
C MET A 56 1.02 -3.29 1.26
N ASP A 57 2.20 -3.89 1.44
CA ASP A 57 2.68 -4.29 2.77
C ASP A 57 4.21 -4.11 2.87
N PRO A 58 4.71 -2.92 3.23
CA PRO A 58 6.14 -2.68 3.29
C PRO A 58 6.79 -3.43 4.44
N GLY A 59 7.73 -4.30 4.10
CA GLY A 59 8.53 -5.04 5.06
C GLY A 59 9.81 -4.30 5.46
N ALA A 60 10.26 -4.51 6.70
CA ALA A 60 11.47 -3.92 7.30
C ALA A 60 12.80 -4.24 6.56
N PHE A 61 12.77 -5.05 5.51
CA PHE A 61 13.94 -5.39 4.70
C PHE A 61 13.79 -4.95 3.23
N GLY A 62 12.86 -4.04 2.97
CA GLY A 62 12.70 -3.39 1.66
C GLY A 62 11.91 -4.19 0.63
N PHE A 63 11.26 -5.28 1.05
CA PHE A 63 10.31 -6.01 0.21
C PHE A 63 8.92 -5.42 0.41
N ILE A 64 8.38 -4.82 -0.64
CA ILE A 64 7.08 -4.15 -0.63
C ILE A 64 6.20 -4.79 -1.72
N PRO A 65 5.48 -5.89 -1.43
CA PRO A 65 4.45 -6.41 -2.30
C PRO A 65 3.35 -5.38 -2.53
N ILE A 66 2.90 -5.26 -3.77
CA ILE A 66 1.77 -4.44 -4.19
C ILE A 66 0.81 -5.31 -4.98
N ILE A 67 -0.47 -5.27 -4.61
CA ILE A 67 -1.56 -5.90 -5.35
C ILE A 67 -2.48 -4.79 -5.85
N ASP A 68 -2.68 -4.73 -7.16
CA ASP A 68 -3.76 -3.93 -7.76
C ASP A 68 -4.88 -4.86 -8.20
N ARG A 69 -6.00 -4.82 -7.47
CA ARG A 69 -7.16 -5.65 -7.80
C ARG A 69 -8.04 -5.05 -8.89
N LYS A 70 -7.94 -3.75 -9.15
CA LYS A 70 -8.69 -3.05 -10.20
C LYS A 70 -8.13 -3.40 -11.58
N HIS A 71 -6.81 -3.41 -11.72
CA HIS A 71 -6.10 -3.73 -12.95
C HIS A 71 -5.64 -5.20 -13.01
N GLY A 72 -5.67 -5.93 -11.89
CA GLY A 72 -5.49 -7.38 -11.87
C GLY A 72 -4.03 -7.84 -11.93
N TYR A 73 -3.12 -7.11 -11.27
CA TYR A 73 -1.70 -7.46 -11.25
C TYR A 73 -1.09 -7.45 -9.84
N TYR A 74 0.09 -8.07 -9.75
CA TYR A 74 0.98 -8.05 -8.59
C TYR A 74 2.34 -7.49 -9.00
N VAL A 75 2.92 -6.63 -8.17
CA VAL A 75 4.29 -6.14 -8.31
C VAL A 75 5.02 -6.30 -6.99
N GLN A 76 6.27 -6.75 -7.04
CA GLN A 76 7.19 -6.71 -5.92
C GLN A 76 8.13 -5.52 -6.11
N VAL A 77 7.98 -4.48 -5.29
CA VAL A 77 9.00 -3.42 -5.21
C VAL A 77 10.07 -3.88 -4.24
N VAL A 78 11.34 -3.71 -4.63
CA VAL A 78 12.50 -3.99 -3.79
C VAL A 78 13.29 -2.69 -3.68
N ALA A 79 13.11 -2.01 -2.55
CA ALA A 79 13.80 -0.78 -2.23
C ALA A 79 14.20 -0.85 -0.76
N ALA A 80 15.49 -0.81 -0.47
CA ALA A 80 16.00 -0.89 0.89
C ALA A 80 16.96 0.26 1.13
N GLU A 81 16.79 0.92 2.27
CA GLU A 81 17.84 1.78 2.80
C GLU A 81 18.65 0.97 3.80
N ILE A 82 19.92 0.76 3.48
CA ILE A 82 20.83 0.02 4.33
C ILE A 82 21.75 1.03 4.99
N GLY A 83 21.43 1.41 6.24
CA GLY A 83 22.31 2.25 7.03
C GLY A 83 23.66 1.57 7.26
N THR A 84 24.74 2.35 7.25
CA THR A 84 26.11 1.85 7.52
C THR A 84 26.25 1.18 8.89
N THR A 85 25.36 1.50 9.83
CA THR A 85 25.32 0.97 11.21
C THR A 85 24.39 -0.24 11.38
N GLY A 86 23.74 -0.73 10.32
CA GLY A 86 22.79 -1.85 10.40
C GLY A 86 21.45 -1.52 11.07
N SER A 87 21.19 -0.26 11.39
CA SER A 87 19.90 0.23 11.89
C SER A 87 18.93 0.46 10.73
N TYR A 88 17.68 0.03 10.88
CA TYR A 88 16.61 0.29 9.92
C TYR A 88 16.36 1.80 9.80
N PRO A 89 16.61 2.43 8.64
CA PRO A 89 16.35 3.85 8.45
C PRO A 89 14.84 4.06 8.36
N LEU A 90 14.28 4.85 9.29
CA LEU A 90 12.85 5.21 9.29
C LEU A 90 12.60 6.45 8.40
N SER A 91 13.21 6.52 7.22
CA SER A 91 13.07 7.70 6.35
C SER A 91 11.72 7.73 5.60
N GLY A 92 11.10 6.56 5.41
CA GLY A 92 9.91 6.38 4.59
C GLY A 92 10.15 6.43 3.07
N ILE A 93 11.42 6.55 2.63
CA ILE A 93 11.76 6.61 1.20
C ILE A 93 11.37 5.33 0.45
N PRO A 94 11.66 4.10 0.94
CA PRO A 94 11.24 2.87 0.25
C PRO A 94 9.74 2.80 -0.03
N GLU A 95 8.93 3.14 0.95
CA GLU A 95 7.47 3.16 0.86
C GLU A 95 6.98 4.27 -0.07
N TYR A 96 7.60 5.45 -0.03
CA TYR A 96 7.34 6.52 -0.98
C TYR A 96 7.65 6.10 -2.43
N LEU A 97 8.78 5.42 -2.67
CA LEU A 97 9.13 4.91 -4.00
C LEU A 97 8.13 3.86 -4.49
N ALA A 98 7.60 3.02 -3.59
CA ALA A 98 6.55 2.05 -3.92
C ALA A 98 5.24 2.74 -4.35
N LEU A 99 4.88 3.86 -3.72
CA LEU A 99 3.77 4.70 -4.18
C LEU A 99 4.09 5.36 -5.54
N ALA A 100 5.29 5.95 -5.67
CA ALA A 100 5.71 6.70 -6.85
C ALA A 100 5.81 5.84 -8.12
N ILE A 101 6.17 4.56 -7.99
CA ILE A 101 6.28 3.67 -9.16
C ILE A 101 4.91 3.24 -9.69
N LYS A 102 3.85 3.31 -8.87
CA LYS A 102 2.53 2.79 -9.22
C LYS A 102 1.94 3.39 -10.50
N PRO A 103 1.90 4.72 -10.71
CA PRO A 103 1.37 5.29 -11.95
C PRO A 103 2.15 4.85 -13.19
N HIS A 104 3.45 4.58 -13.06
CA HIS A 104 4.27 4.08 -14.17
C HIS A 104 3.94 2.62 -14.51
N VAL A 105 3.72 1.78 -13.51
CA VAL A 105 3.27 0.39 -13.73
C VAL A 105 1.88 0.38 -14.37
N ASP A 106 0.96 1.21 -13.87
CA ASP A 106 -0.39 1.33 -14.44
C ASP A 106 -0.34 1.72 -15.92
N ALA A 107 0.50 2.67 -16.29
CA ALA A 107 0.64 3.10 -17.69
C ALA A 107 1.15 2.00 -18.65
N ILE A 108 1.80 0.94 -18.12
CA ILE A 108 2.33 -0.18 -18.91
C ILE A 108 1.35 -1.36 -18.93
N MET A 109 0.68 -1.61 -17.81
CA MET A 109 -0.14 -2.81 -17.59
C MET A 109 -1.62 -2.61 -17.95
N ALA A 110 -2.08 -1.36 -18.12
CA ALA A 110 -3.47 -1.02 -18.43
C ALA A 110 -3.81 -1.08 -19.94
#